data_AF-R7MYG6-F1
#
_entry.id   AF-R7MYG6-F1
#
_cell.length_a   1.000
_cell.length_b   1.000
_cell.length_c   1.000
_cell.angle_alpha   90.00
_cell.angle_beta   90.00
_cell.angle_gamma   90.00
#
_symmetry.space_group_name_H-M   'P 1'
#
loop_
_entity.id
_entity.type
_entity.pdbx_description
1 polymer ?
#
loop_
_entity_poly.entity_id
_entity_poly.type
_entity_poly.pdbx_seq_one_letter_code
_entity_poly.pdbx_strand_id
1 'polypeptide(L)'
;MRKKVIFRLVGGGIQVEEINHILFVESNGHVQQVHTVDGSMLETRQSLLAMLQTFETLAPGQFVSPGKGYIVNQSAIHIIKSEYIEVKGHKIPLAKRKYRQFQEDYFKFIFSKDA
;
A
#
# COMPACT_ATOMS: atom_id res chain seq x y z
N MET A 1 -0.27 19.74 2.82
CA MET A 1 0.98 19.73 2.02
C MET A 1 1.06 18.41 1.27
N ARG A 2 1.38 18.44 -0.03
CA ARG A 2 1.60 17.23 -0.84
C ARG A 2 2.88 16.53 -0.36
N LYS A 3 2.77 15.28 0.11
CA LYS A 3 3.89 14.51 0.68
C LYS A 3 4.41 13.55 -0.38
N LYS A 4 5.72 13.55 -0.61
CA LYS A 4 6.37 12.78 -1.68
C LYS A 4 7.25 11.68 -1.12
N VAL A 5 7.38 10.60 -1.88
CA VAL A 5 8.31 9.48 -1.65
C VAL A 5 9.28 9.42 -2.80
N ILE A 6 10.54 9.11 -2.49
CA ILE A 6 11.59 8.88 -3.49
C ILE A 6 11.86 7.38 -3.59
N PHE A 7 11.71 6.81 -4.78
CA PHE A 7 12.06 5.43 -5.08
C PHE A 7 13.37 5.37 -5.89
N ARG A 8 14.28 4.50 -5.47
CA ARG A 8 15.44 4.10 -6.27
C ARG A 8 15.04 2.90 -7.11
N LEU A 9 15.09 3.03 -8.42
CA LEU A 9 14.56 2.02 -9.34
C LEU A 9 15.55 0.88 -9.58
N VAL A 10 15.03 -0.30 -9.92
CA VAL A 10 15.83 -1.39 -10.48
C VAL A 10 16.47 -0.92 -11.79
N GLY A 11 17.74 -1.25 -12.00
CA GLY A 11 18.50 -0.79 -13.19
C GLY A 11 19.07 0.63 -13.06
N GLY A 12 18.82 1.31 -11.93
CA GLY A 12 19.28 2.67 -11.68
C GLY A 12 18.18 3.71 -11.94
N GLY A 13 18.45 4.96 -11.57
CA GLY A 13 17.48 6.05 -11.65
C GLY A 13 16.65 6.24 -10.39
N ILE A 14 15.91 7.35 -10.38
CA ILE A 14 15.08 7.78 -9.26
C ILE A 14 13.72 8.20 -9.79
N GLN A 15 12.67 7.79 -9.10
CA GLN A 15 11.32 8.27 -9.33
C GLN A 15 10.76 8.90 -8.05
N VAL A 16 10.04 10.01 -8.20
CA VAL A 16 9.40 10.72 -7.09
C VAL A 16 7.90 10.64 -7.27
N GLU A 17 7.23 10.04 -6.30
CA GLU A 17 5.78 9.86 -6.30
C GLU A 17 5.10 10.63 -5.18
N GLU A 18 3.90 11.13 -5.45
CA GLU A 18 3.01 11.61 -4.38
C GLU A 18 2.53 10.40 -3.58
N ILE A 19 2.54 10.49 -2.25
CA ILE A 19 2.15 9.37 -1.37
C ILE A 19 0.73 8.89 -1.70
N ASN A 20 -0.17 9.81 -2.04
CA ASN A 20 -1.56 9.48 -2.38
C ASN A 20 -1.75 8.88 -3.76
N HIS A 21 -0.72 8.90 -4.61
CA HIS A 21 -0.73 8.23 -5.92
C HIS A 21 -0.34 6.75 -5.83
N ILE A 22 0.20 6.30 -4.69
CA ILE A 22 0.53 4.89 -4.48
C ILE A 22 -0.74 4.13 -4.08
N LEU A 23 -1.08 3.08 -4.81
CA LEU A 23 -2.24 2.23 -4.56
C LEU A 23 -1.89 1.07 -3.62
N PHE A 24 -0.89 0.29 -4.00
CA PHE A 24 -0.39 -0.83 -3.22
C PHE A 24 1.03 -1.17 -3.66
N VAL A 25 1.69 -2.01 -2.86
CA VAL A 25 3.00 -2.57 -3.16
C VAL A 25 2.88 -4.06 -3.01
N GLU A 26 3.42 -4.80 -3.98
CA GLU A 26 3.54 -6.25 -3.90
C GLU A 26 5.00 -6.69 -4.02
N SER A 27 5.30 -7.82 -3.38
CA SER A 27 6.62 -8.42 -3.39
C SER A 27 6.73 -9.45 -4.49
N ASN A 28 7.69 -9.25 -5.38
CA ASN A 28 8.08 -10.19 -6.42
C ASN A 28 9.54 -10.60 -6.22
N GLY A 29 9.74 -11.63 -5.39
CA GLY A 29 11.08 -12.07 -4.98
C GLY A 29 11.84 -10.99 -4.20
N HIS A 30 12.96 -10.52 -4.74
CA HIS A 30 13.78 -9.45 -4.12
C HIS A 30 13.41 -8.04 -4.61
N VAL A 31 12.43 -7.93 -5.50
CA VAL A 31 11.95 -6.67 -6.08
C VAL A 31 10.56 -6.37 -5.54
N GLN A 32 10.29 -5.11 -5.26
CA GLN A 32 8.98 -4.63 -4.86
C GLN A 32 8.39 -3.83 -6.01
N GLN A 33 7.15 -4.14 -6.34
CA GLN A 33 6.39 -3.51 -7.40
C GLN A 33 5.42 -2.52 -6.77
N VAL A 34 5.65 -1.23 -7.01
CA VAL A 34 4.81 -0.14 -6.52
C VAL A 34 3.81 0.21 -7.62
N HIS A 35 2.54 -0.04 -7.35
CA HIS A 35 1.44 0.23 -8.29
C HIS A 35 0.83 1.59 -8.00
N THR A 36 0.62 2.40 -9.04
CA THR A 36 0.20 3.80 -8.91
C THR A 36 -1.14 4.08 -9.61
N VAL A 37 -1.78 5.20 -9.24
CA VAL A 37 -3.13 5.56 -9.70
C VAL A 37 -3.26 5.68 -11.22
N ASP A 38 -2.19 6.10 -11.90
CA ASP A 38 -2.15 6.28 -13.36
C ASP A 38 -1.98 4.96 -14.13
N GLY A 39 -1.80 3.84 -13.42
CA GLY A 39 -1.58 2.52 -14.00
C GLY A 39 -0.10 2.16 -14.18
N SER A 40 0.82 3.05 -13.82
CA SER A 40 2.26 2.76 -13.84
C SER A 40 2.64 1.82 -12.71
N MET A 41 3.67 1.01 -12.96
CA MET A 41 4.28 0.11 -12.00
C MET A 41 5.79 0.38 -11.93
N LEU A 42 6.29 0.61 -10.71
CA LEU A 42 7.69 0.88 -10.45
C LEU A 42 8.34 -0.30 -9.76
N GLU A 43 9.57 -0.63 -10.15
CA GLU A 43 10.34 -1.68 -9.50
C GLU A 43 11.45 -1.08 -8.62
N THR A 44 11.49 -1.48 -7.36
CA THR A 44 12.52 -1.05 -6.39
C THR A 44 13.07 -2.22 -5.59
N ARG A 45 14.31 -2.10 -5.11
CA ARG A 45 14.94 -3.09 -4.21
C ARG A 45 14.81 -2.72 -2.73
N GLN A 46 14.12 -1.62 -2.41
CA GLN A 46 13.84 -1.27 -1.01
C GLN A 46 12.98 -2.36 -0.37
N SER A 47 13.30 -2.78 0.86
CA SER A 47 12.49 -3.80 1.54
C SER A 47 11.09 -3.27 1.87
N LEU A 48 10.09 -4.17 1.87
CA LEU A 48 8.72 -3.81 2.27
C LEU A 48 8.67 -3.18 3.67
N LEU A 49 9.46 -3.68 4.62
CA LEU A 49 9.47 -3.13 5.98
C LEU A 49 9.95 -1.67 6.01
N ALA A 50 11.07 -1.38 5.35
CA ALA A 50 11.60 -0.01 5.28
C ALA A 50 10.63 0.93 4.53
N MET A 51 9.97 0.41 3.49
CA MET A 51 8.98 1.16 2.73
C MET A 51 7.74 1.47 3.58
N LEU A 52 7.22 0.48 4.32
CA LEU A 52 6.10 0.66 5.24
C LEU A 52 6.42 1.69 6.33
N GLN A 53 7.62 1.66 6.92
CA GLN A 53 8.07 2.66 7.90
C GLN A 53 8.15 4.07 7.31
N THR A 54 8.62 4.18 6.07
CA THR A 54 8.65 5.46 5.33
C THR A 54 7.22 5.97 5.11
N PHE A 55 6.31 5.09 4.68
CA PHE A 55 4.92 5.44 4.48
C PHE A 55 4.22 5.82 5.78
N GLU A 56 4.48 5.13 6.88
CA GLU A 56 3.91 5.47 8.20
C GLU A 56 4.37 6.85 8.67
N THR A 57 5.64 7.20 8.45
CA THR A 57 6.15 8.55 8.78
C THR A 57 5.46 9.64 7.95
N LEU A 58 5.17 9.35 6.68
CA LEU A 58 4.57 10.33 5.77
C LEU A 58 3.05 10.36 5.88
N ALA A 59 2.38 9.24 6.09
CA ALA A 59 0.94 9.14 6.14
C ALA A 59 0.54 8.11 7.21
N PRO A 60 0.58 8.50 8.49
CA PRO A 60 0.34 7.60 9.60
C PRO A 60 -1.00 6.87 9.46
N GLY A 61 -0.98 5.55 9.61
CA GLY A 61 -2.15 4.68 9.49
C GLY A 61 -2.74 4.56 8.07
N GLN A 62 -2.23 5.27 7.05
CA GLN A 62 -2.79 5.18 5.70
C GLN A 62 -2.36 3.89 4.98
N PHE A 63 -1.20 3.33 5.31
CA PHE A 63 -0.66 2.14 4.66
C PHE A 63 -0.58 0.96 5.63
N VAL A 64 -1.08 -0.20 5.22
CA VAL A 64 -1.17 -1.39 6.08
C VAL A 64 -0.70 -2.64 5.35
N SER A 65 -0.29 -3.67 6.09
CA SER A 65 0.10 -4.97 5.52
C SER A 65 -0.98 -6.03 5.79
N PRO A 66 -1.89 -6.30 4.83
CA PRO A 66 -2.97 -7.29 5.02
C PRO A 66 -2.42 -8.73 5.08
N GLY A 67 -1.34 -8.98 4.34
CA GLY A 67 -0.73 -10.30 4.17
C GLY A 67 0.76 -10.20 3.84
N LYS A 68 1.44 -11.36 3.86
CA LYS A 68 2.85 -11.44 3.51
C LYS A 68 3.05 -10.95 2.07
N GLY A 69 4.02 -10.06 1.87
CA GLY A 69 4.36 -9.58 0.54
C GLY A 69 3.54 -8.40 0.06
N TYR A 70 2.64 -7.81 0.87
CA TYR A 70 1.82 -6.69 0.44
C TYR A 70 1.83 -5.52 1.43
N ILE A 71 1.77 -4.31 0.87
CA ILE A 71 1.39 -3.07 1.54
C ILE A 71 0.23 -2.47 0.74
N VAL A 72 -0.81 -1.99 1.42
CA VAL A 72 -2.02 -1.45 0.79
C VAL A 72 -2.28 -0.05 1.32
N ASN A 73 -2.53 0.90 0.42
CA ASN A 73 -3.08 2.20 0.78
C ASN A 73 -4.57 2.03 1.10
N GLN A 74 -4.95 2.23 2.36
CA GLN A 74 -6.33 2.11 2.80
C GLN A 74 -7.26 3.09 2.05
N SER A 75 -6.76 4.25 1.64
CA SER A 75 -7.56 5.22 0.86
C SER A 75 -7.91 4.74 -0.54
N ALA A 76 -7.24 3.70 -1.05
CA ALA A 76 -7.45 3.14 -2.38
C ALA A 76 -8.31 1.86 -2.37
N ILE A 77 -8.71 1.38 -1.20
CA ILE A 77 -9.53 0.18 -1.05
C ILE A 77 -10.94 0.46 -1.57
N HIS A 78 -11.42 -0.40 -2.48
CA HIS A 78 -12.78 -0.34 -2.99
C HIS A 78 -13.69 -1.42 -2.40
N ILE A 79 -13.15 -2.63 -2.19
CA ILE A 79 -13.91 -3.77 -1.66
C ILE A 79 -13.08 -4.52 -0.61
N ILE A 80 -13.70 -4.94 0.49
CA ILE A 80 -13.11 -5.86 1.46
C ILE A 80 -13.99 -7.11 1.54
N LYS A 81 -13.40 -8.29 1.31
CA LYS A 81 -14.02 -9.62 1.44
C LYS A 81 -13.19 -10.50 2.37
N SER A 82 -13.74 -11.64 2.79
CA SER A 82 -13.08 -12.52 3.76
C SER A 82 -11.71 -13.04 3.32
N GLU A 83 -11.50 -13.19 2.00
CA GLU A 83 -10.27 -13.76 1.44
C GLU A 83 -9.41 -12.73 0.67
N TYR A 84 -9.94 -11.54 0.37
CA TYR A 84 -9.21 -10.53 -0.40
C TYR A 84 -9.72 -9.10 -0.17
N ILE A 85 -8.85 -8.16 -0.50
CA ILE A 85 -9.13 -6.73 -0.63
C ILE A 85 -9.02 -6.37 -2.11
N GLU A 86 -9.92 -5.53 -2.62
CA GLU A 86 -9.84 -5.04 -3.99
C GLU A 86 -9.34 -3.59 -4.04
N VAL A 87 -8.29 -3.37 -4.84
CA VAL A 87 -7.72 -2.05 -5.13
C VAL A 87 -7.62 -1.89 -6.64
N LYS A 88 -8.42 -0.97 -7.20
CA LYS A 88 -8.46 -0.69 -8.66
C LYS A 88 -8.53 -1.95 -9.53
N GLY A 89 -9.39 -2.91 -9.15
CA GLY A 89 -9.58 -4.19 -9.84
C GLY A 89 -8.58 -5.31 -9.49
N HIS A 90 -7.55 -5.02 -8.68
CA HIS A 90 -6.58 -6.02 -8.22
C HIS A 90 -7.05 -6.68 -6.93
N LYS A 91 -6.97 -8.01 -6.85
CA LYS A 91 -7.31 -8.78 -5.65
C LYS A 91 -6.07 -9.05 -4.81
N ILE A 92 -5.96 -8.38 -3.67
CA ILE A 92 -4.88 -8.52 -2.72
C ILE A 92 -5.28 -9.55 -1.66
N PRO A 93 -4.52 -10.64 -1.46
CA PRO A 93 -4.87 -11.67 -0.50
C PRO A 93 -5.00 -11.14 0.93
N LEU A 94 -6.10 -11.50 1.59
CA LEU A 94 -6.34 -11.24 3.00
C LEU A 94 -6.55 -12.58 3.70
N ALA A 95 -5.72 -12.87 4.70
CA ALA A 95 -5.89 -14.11 5.46
C ALA A 95 -7.23 -14.06 6.22
N LYS A 96 -8.09 -15.07 6.04
CA LYS A 96 -9.42 -15.16 6.67
C LYS A 96 -9.43 -14.85 8.17
N ARG A 97 -8.44 -15.33 8.92
CA ARG A 97 -8.30 -15.07 10.36
C ARG A 97 -8.08 -13.60 10.73
N LYS A 98 -7.58 -12.78 9.79
CA LYS A 98 -7.35 -11.34 9.95
C LYS A 98 -8.53 -10.50 9.48
N TYR A 99 -9.50 -11.08 8.77
CA TYR A 99 -10.59 -10.34 8.12
C TYR A 99 -11.32 -9.40 9.08
N ARG A 100 -11.79 -9.93 10.22
CA ARG A 100 -12.56 -9.14 11.20
C ARG A 100 -11.76 -7.95 11.74
N GLN A 101 -10.52 -8.21 12.17
CA GLN A 101 -9.63 -7.18 12.68
C GLN A 101 -9.33 -6.12 11.61
N PHE A 102 -9.03 -6.55 10.38
CA PHE A 102 -8.76 -5.66 9.26
C PHE A 102 -9.96 -4.75 8.96
N GLN A 103 -11.17 -5.30 8.95
CA GLN A 103 -12.39 -4.54 8.73
C GLN A 103 -12.62 -3.49 9.83
N GLU A 104 -12.40 -3.85 11.11
CA GLU A 104 -12.53 -2.93 12.24
C GLU A 104 -11.49 -1.79 12.16
N ASP A 105 -10.24 -2.10 11.82
CA ASP A 105 -9.18 -1.10 11.69
C ASP A 105 -9.39 -0.20 10.46
N TYR A 106 -9.93 -0.74 9.37
CA TYR A 106 -10.33 0.05 8.21
C TYR A 106 -11.46 1.04 8.54
N PHE A 107 -12.46 0.62 9.32
CA PHE A 107 -13.50 1.54 9.77
C PHE A 107 -12.94 2.68 10.61
N LYS A 108 -12.04 2.38 11.57
CA LYS A 108 -11.35 3.42 12.34
C LYS A 108 -10.61 4.39 11.44
N PHE A 109 -9.89 3.88 10.44
CA PHE A 109 -9.18 4.72 9.46
C PHE A 109 -10.13 5.67 8.73
N ILE A 110 -11.23 5.17 8.14
CA ILE A 110 -12.19 6.00 7.40
C ILE A 110 -12.83 7.05 8.31
N PHE A 111 -13.34 6.66 9.48
CA PHE A 111 -14.00 7.61 10.37
C PHE A 111 -13.05 8.59 11.06
N SER A 112 -11.76 8.22 11.23
CA SER A 112 -10.74 9.17 11.73
C SER A 112 -10.31 10.21 10.70
N LYS A 113 -10.60 9.98 9.42
CA LYS A 113 -10.31 10.93 8.34
C LYS A 113 -11.36 12.05 8.23
N ASP A 114 -12.56 11.78 8.72
CA ASP A 114 -13.72 12.69 8.68
C ASP A 114 -13.94 13.46 10.00
N ALA A 115 -13.08 13.24 11.01
CA ALA A 115 -13.09 13.91 12.31
C ALA A 115 -11.98 14.97 12.39
#